data_AF-A0A4V1M4A7-F1
#
_entry.id   AF-A0A4V1M4A7-F1
#
_cell.length_a   1.000
_cell.length_b   1.000
_cell.length_c   1.000
_cell.angle_alpha   90.00
_cell.angle_beta   90.00
_cell.angle_gamma   90.00
#
_symmetry.space_group_name_H-M   'P 1'
#
loop_
_entity.id
_entity.type
_entity.pdbx_description
1 polymer ?
#
loop_
_entity_poly.entity_id
_entity_poly.type
_entity_poly.pdbx_seq_one_letter_code
_entity_poly.pdbx_strand_id
1 'polypeptide(L)'
;MFPYLTLLLLIWLILCDNVKADTEILNFRLPLSSPATPFELPPHTIELSSTQHQLQLQFNSSSPEHWVLLHFDEPYKEWTTRLSWPGSSPTRFTLTLYDLEPSENTALLHILSTPLAPEFPHPLLSLPLPFLMDYLRTFFSTSALPSLTELGTSRSPDKGHIKEENDGDDGLSQRQFSTGRNEKGQLWTFNTSAHLVLEPLNLGIPRTTLPLLIHLIIFGLGAICVVPIIIRLLERAQRWGEMKPKTK
;
A
#
# COMPACT_ATOMS: atom_id res chain seq x y z
N MET A 1 39.52 2.07 -8.59
CA MET A 1 38.27 2.04 -9.38
C MET A 1 37.25 1.03 -8.87
N PHE A 2 37.64 -0.20 -8.53
CA PHE A 2 36.72 -1.24 -8.06
C PHE A 2 35.82 -0.93 -6.84
N PRO A 3 36.23 -0.20 -5.77
CA PRO A 3 35.37 -0.04 -4.59
C PRO A 3 34.14 0.84 -4.83
N TYR A 4 34.23 1.79 -5.77
CA TYR A 4 33.10 2.66 -6.12
C TYR A 4 32.04 1.92 -6.94
N LEU A 5 32.47 0.99 -7.80
CA LEU A 5 31.55 0.15 -8.58
C LEU A 5 30.77 -0.82 -7.67
N THR A 6 31.43 -1.37 -6.64
CA THR A 6 30.77 -2.27 -5.67
C THR A 6 29.75 -1.50 -4.82
N LEU A 7 30.09 -0.30 -4.36
CA LEU A 7 29.16 0.56 -3.63
C LEU A 7 27.97 0.97 -4.50
N LEU A 8 28.20 1.34 -5.76
CA LEU A 8 27.15 1.74 -6.68
C LEU A 8 26.23 0.57 -7.05
N LEU A 9 26.79 -0.64 -7.23
CA LEU A 9 26.01 -1.86 -7.42
C LEU A 9 25.16 -2.19 -6.18
N LEU A 10 25.72 -2.04 -4.97
CA LEU A 10 25.00 -2.26 -3.72
C LEU A 10 23.83 -1.27 -3.57
N ILE A 11 24.07 0.02 -3.83
CA ILE A 11 23.03 1.05 -3.81
C ILE A 11 21.97 0.74 -4.86
N TRP A 12 22.37 0.32 -6.07
CA TRP A 12 21.45 -0.04 -7.14
C TRP A 12 20.59 -1.26 -6.76
N LEU A 13 21.18 -2.30 -6.17
CA LEU A 13 20.44 -3.48 -5.69
C LEU A 13 19.44 -3.11 -4.59
N ILE A 14 19.84 -2.25 -3.64
CA ILE A 14 18.94 -1.73 -2.61
C ILE A 14 17.80 -0.96 -3.26
N LEU A 15 18.08 -0.06 -4.21
CA LEU A 15 17.05 0.70 -4.92
C LEU A 15 16.10 -0.21 -5.70
N CYS A 16 16.61 -1.25 -6.37
CA CYS A 16 15.80 -2.22 -7.12
C CYS A 16 14.88 -3.05 -6.22
N ASP A 17 15.32 -3.44 -5.02
CA ASP A 17 14.45 -4.14 -4.05
C ASP A 17 13.32 -3.22 -3.53
N ASN A 18 13.56 -1.91 -3.42
CA ASN A 18 12.55 -0.95 -2.99
C ASN A 18 11.48 -0.67 -4.06
N VAL A 19 11.72 -0.96 -5.36
CA VAL A 19 10.74 -0.71 -6.43
C VAL A 19 9.55 -1.68 -6.39
N LYS A 20 9.62 -2.78 -5.62
CA LYS A 20 8.47 -3.67 -5.41
C LYS A 20 7.45 -3.16 -4.38
N ALA A 21 7.65 -1.97 -3.83
CA ALA A 21 6.90 -1.44 -2.69
C ALA A 21 5.55 -0.78 -3.02
N ASP A 22 4.97 -1.02 -4.21
CA ASP A 22 3.58 -0.61 -4.48
C ASP A 22 2.59 -1.60 -3.84
N THR A 23 2.79 -1.84 -2.55
CA THR A 23 1.95 -2.69 -1.72
C THR A 23 1.56 -1.89 -0.49
N GLU A 24 0.28 -1.63 -0.34
CA GLU A 24 -0.25 -1.11 0.91
C GLU A 24 -0.36 -2.26 1.91
N ILE A 25 -0.02 -1.98 3.17
CA ILE A 25 0.04 -3.00 4.24
C ILE A 25 -0.67 -2.44 5.47
N LEU A 26 -1.60 -3.23 5.99
CA LEU A 26 -2.26 -2.98 7.26
C LEU A 26 -1.91 -4.11 8.23
N ASN A 27 -1.16 -3.76 9.28
CA ASN A 27 -0.76 -4.68 10.34
C ASN A 27 -1.66 -4.46 11.56
N PHE A 28 -2.14 -5.55 12.14
CA PHE A 28 -2.98 -5.50 13.32
C PHE A 28 -2.53 -6.57 14.32
N ARG A 29 -2.54 -6.15 15.58
CA ARG A 29 -2.22 -7.00 16.71
C ARG A 29 -3.52 -7.54 17.28
N LEU A 30 -3.53 -8.83 17.58
CA LEU A 30 -4.63 -9.48 18.25
C LEU A 30 -4.42 -9.41 19.79
N PRO A 31 -5.47 -9.29 20.61
CA PRO A 31 -6.87 -9.10 20.22
C PRO A 31 -7.14 -7.66 19.76
N LEU A 32 -8.03 -7.50 18.79
CA LEU A 32 -8.60 -6.17 18.46
C LEU A 32 -9.69 -5.83 19.48
N SER A 33 -10.06 -4.56 19.60
CA SER A 33 -11.17 -4.12 20.46
C SER A 33 -12.47 -4.80 19.99
N SER A 34 -12.86 -5.89 20.63
CA SER A 34 -14.04 -6.66 20.23
C SER A 34 -15.31 -5.93 20.70
N PRO A 35 -16.33 -5.77 19.84
CA PRO A 35 -17.66 -5.44 20.31
C PRO A 35 -18.19 -6.63 21.12
N ALA A 36 -18.66 -6.39 22.35
CA ALA A 36 -19.12 -7.43 23.29
C ALA A 36 -20.43 -8.14 22.87
N THR A 37 -20.77 -8.12 21.59
CA THR A 37 -22.00 -8.69 21.05
C THR A 37 -21.75 -10.13 20.62
N PRO A 38 -22.52 -11.10 21.16
CA PRO A 38 -22.48 -12.47 20.67
C PRO A 38 -22.81 -12.49 19.17
N PHE A 39 -21.99 -13.19 18.40
CA PHE A 39 -22.06 -13.19 16.95
C PHE A 39 -22.30 -14.61 16.44
N GLU A 40 -23.25 -14.78 15.53
CA GLU A 40 -23.53 -16.06 14.86
C GLU A 40 -22.68 -16.18 13.59
N LEU A 41 -22.14 -17.38 13.33
CA LEU A 41 -21.21 -17.58 12.22
C LEU A 41 -21.92 -17.39 10.86
N PRO A 42 -21.42 -16.50 9.97
CA PRO A 42 -22.04 -16.27 8.68
C PRO A 42 -21.88 -17.48 7.74
N PRO A 43 -22.81 -17.71 6.82
CA PRO A 43 -22.81 -18.89 5.94
C PRO A 43 -21.66 -18.93 4.94
N HIS A 44 -20.96 -17.81 4.71
CA HIS A 44 -19.87 -17.69 3.73
C HIS A 44 -18.51 -17.40 4.38
N THR A 45 -18.24 -18.10 5.48
CA THR A 45 -16.98 -17.95 6.21
C THR A 45 -15.88 -18.79 5.60
N ILE A 46 -14.72 -18.19 5.38
CA ILE A 46 -13.50 -18.83 4.88
C ILE A 46 -12.62 -19.19 6.06
N GLU A 47 -12.14 -20.42 6.15
CA GLU A 47 -11.24 -20.83 7.24
C GLU A 47 -9.78 -20.54 6.90
N LEU A 48 -9.04 -19.99 7.86
CA LEU A 48 -7.60 -19.80 7.78
C LEU A 48 -6.95 -20.33 9.06
N SER A 49 -6.22 -21.43 8.93
CA SER A 49 -5.44 -22.02 10.03
C SER A 49 -4.03 -21.44 10.10
N SER A 50 -3.49 -21.39 11.32
CA SER A 50 -2.08 -21.18 11.64
C SER A 50 -1.13 -22.00 10.76
N THR A 51 -1.52 -23.21 10.33
CA THR A 51 -0.71 -24.07 9.46
C THR A 51 -0.60 -23.55 8.03
N GLN A 52 -1.63 -22.88 7.52
CA GLN A 52 -1.68 -22.38 6.15
C GLN A 52 -0.97 -21.02 6.03
N HIS A 53 -0.91 -20.24 7.11
CA HIS A 53 -0.28 -18.91 7.26
C HIS A 53 -0.75 -17.81 6.29
N GLN A 54 -1.31 -18.13 5.13
CA GLN A 54 -1.66 -17.16 4.10
C GLN A 54 -2.96 -17.51 3.37
N LEU A 55 -3.74 -16.48 3.06
CA LEU A 55 -4.98 -16.56 2.30
C LEU A 55 -5.02 -15.42 1.28
N GLN A 56 -5.30 -15.75 0.02
CA GLN A 56 -5.56 -14.76 -1.01
C GLN A 56 -7.07 -14.56 -1.14
N LEU A 57 -7.51 -13.32 -1.01
CA LEU A 57 -8.91 -12.90 -1.06
C LEU A 57 -9.12 -12.00 -2.28
N GLN A 58 -10.23 -12.20 -2.97
CA GLN A 58 -10.63 -11.38 -4.11
C GLN A 58 -11.80 -10.49 -3.72
N PHE A 59 -11.58 -9.18 -3.75
CA PHE A 59 -12.59 -8.18 -3.46
C PHE A 59 -13.07 -7.52 -4.74
N ASN A 60 -14.38 -7.40 -4.89
CA ASN A 60 -14.96 -6.70 -6.02
C ASN A 60 -16.27 -6.03 -5.62
N SER A 61 -16.86 -5.23 -6.52
CA SER A 61 -18.11 -4.52 -6.23
C SER A 61 -19.31 -5.43 -5.92
N SER A 62 -19.28 -6.71 -6.33
CA SER A 62 -20.33 -7.69 -6.00
C SER A 62 -20.09 -8.47 -4.70
N SER A 63 -18.84 -8.54 -4.25
CA SER A 63 -18.38 -9.23 -3.05
C SER A 63 -17.34 -8.37 -2.33
N PRO A 64 -17.75 -7.20 -1.79
CA PRO A 64 -16.85 -6.28 -1.11
C PRO A 64 -16.48 -6.76 0.29
N GLU A 65 -17.15 -7.79 0.78
CA GLU A 65 -17.12 -8.27 2.16
C GLU A 65 -16.67 -9.74 2.20
N HIS A 66 -15.79 -10.07 3.14
CA HIS A 66 -15.34 -11.44 3.41
C HIS A 66 -15.28 -11.68 4.91
N TRP A 67 -15.72 -12.88 5.31
CA TRP A 67 -15.65 -13.36 6.69
C TRP A 67 -14.60 -14.47 6.76
N VAL A 68 -13.63 -14.33 7.64
CA VAL A 68 -12.53 -15.28 7.77
C VAL A 68 -12.48 -15.81 9.20
N LEU A 69 -12.71 -17.11 9.38
CA LEU A 69 -12.53 -17.79 10.65
C LEU A 69 -11.04 -18.14 10.81
N LEU A 70 -10.41 -17.52 11.78
CA LEU A 70 -9.01 -17.72 12.11
C LEU A 70 -8.90 -18.83 13.15
N HIS A 71 -8.14 -19.89 12.83
CA HIS A 71 -7.82 -20.98 13.75
C HIS A 71 -6.35 -20.92 14.14
N PHE A 72 -6.07 -20.90 15.44
CA PHE A 72 -4.72 -20.80 15.98
C PHE A 72 -4.34 -22.04 16.79
N ASP A 73 -3.09 -22.48 16.66
CA ASP A 73 -2.54 -23.56 17.51
C ASP A 73 -2.18 -23.06 18.92
N GLU A 74 -1.91 -21.77 19.04
CA GLU A 74 -1.55 -21.05 20.28
C GLU A 74 -2.57 -19.93 20.52
N PRO A 75 -2.67 -19.36 21.73
CA PRO A 75 -3.60 -18.27 22.00
C PRO A 75 -3.42 -17.12 21.01
N TYR A 76 -4.53 -16.67 20.40
CA TYR A 76 -4.51 -15.66 19.32
C TYR A 76 -3.83 -14.33 19.71
N LYS A 77 -3.71 -14.02 21.00
CA LYS A 77 -3.01 -12.82 21.52
C LYS A 77 -1.52 -12.79 21.16
N GLU A 78 -0.96 -13.93 20.82
CA GLU A 78 0.43 -14.10 20.38
C GLU A 78 0.56 -14.02 18.86
N TRP A 79 -0.50 -13.63 18.16
CA TRP A 79 -0.51 -13.55 16.70
C TRP A 79 -0.72 -12.12 16.21
N THR A 80 -0.13 -11.88 15.04
CA THR A 80 -0.38 -10.71 14.21
C THR A 80 -0.99 -11.14 12.91
N THR A 81 -1.87 -10.29 12.41
CA THR A 81 -2.54 -10.43 11.14
C THR A 81 -2.08 -9.27 10.26
N ARG A 82 -1.72 -9.60 9.03
CA ARG A 82 -1.27 -8.63 8.04
C ARG A 82 -2.15 -8.75 6.80
N LEU A 83 -2.79 -7.66 6.43
CA LEU A 83 -3.48 -7.55 5.14
C LEU A 83 -2.63 -6.70 4.21
N SER A 84 -2.33 -7.18 3.02
CA SER A 84 -1.58 -6.43 2.00
C SER A 84 -2.23 -6.51 0.63
N TRP A 85 -2.24 -5.41 -0.12
CA TRP A 85 -2.83 -5.32 -1.45
C TRP A 85 -2.01 -4.39 -2.37
N PRO A 86 -2.18 -4.48 -3.70
CA PRO A 86 -1.51 -3.57 -4.63
C PRO A 86 -1.93 -2.11 -4.43
N GLY A 87 -0.96 -1.19 -4.28
CA GLY A 87 -1.22 0.25 -4.14
C GLY A 87 -1.80 0.89 -5.40
N SER A 88 -1.58 0.27 -6.57
CA SER A 88 -2.20 0.65 -7.84
C SER A 88 -3.74 0.60 -7.84
N SER A 89 -4.35 -0.10 -6.89
CA SER A 89 -5.81 -0.28 -6.77
C SER A 89 -6.31 0.34 -5.47
N PRO A 90 -6.50 1.67 -5.40
CA PRO A 90 -6.75 2.39 -4.17
C PRO A 90 -8.07 1.90 -3.53
N THR A 91 -7.93 1.03 -2.53
CA THR A 91 -9.02 0.34 -1.85
C THR A 91 -8.85 0.53 -0.36
N ARG A 92 -9.88 1.03 0.32
CA ARG A 92 -9.93 1.15 1.76
C ARG A 92 -10.48 -0.14 2.35
N PHE A 93 -9.67 -0.78 3.18
CA PHE A 93 -10.09 -1.93 3.97
C PHE A 93 -10.49 -1.50 5.39
N THR A 94 -11.61 -2.04 5.86
CA THR A 94 -12.08 -1.95 7.25
C THR A 94 -12.10 -3.35 7.81
N LEU A 95 -11.48 -3.53 8.96
CA LEU A 95 -11.31 -4.83 9.61
C LEU A 95 -11.98 -4.79 10.97
N THR A 96 -12.85 -5.75 11.25
CA THR A 96 -13.46 -5.91 12.57
C THR A 96 -13.28 -7.35 13.03
N LEU A 97 -12.86 -7.53 14.28
CA LEU A 97 -12.65 -8.86 14.87
C LEU A 97 -13.74 -9.15 15.90
N TYR A 98 -14.29 -10.35 15.82
CA TYR A 98 -15.26 -10.86 16.77
C TYR A 98 -14.64 -12.06 17.49
N ASP A 99 -14.66 -12.01 18.82
CA ASP A 99 -14.23 -13.13 19.65
C ASP A 99 -15.36 -14.17 19.65
N LEU A 100 -15.04 -15.40 19.24
CA LEU A 100 -15.95 -16.53 19.34
C LEU A 100 -15.75 -17.17 20.72
N GLU A 101 -16.47 -16.65 21.72
CA GLU A 101 -16.54 -17.33 23.02
C GLU A 101 -17.10 -18.74 22.84
N PRO A 102 -16.55 -19.76 23.53
CA PRO A 102 -15.52 -19.69 24.59
C PRO A 102 -14.09 -20.03 24.14
N SER A 103 -13.77 -20.03 22.84
CA SER A 103 -12.48 -20.53 22.36
C SER A 103 -11.41 -19.43 22.30
N GLU A 104 -10.35 -19.56 23.10
CA GLU A 104 -9.17 -18.66 23.02
C GLU A 104 -8.33 -18.86 21.75
N ASN A 105 -8.67 -19.86 20.94
CA ASN A 105 -7.90 -20.27 19.76
C ASN A 105 -8.64 -20.02 18.45
N THR A 106 -9.82 -19.39 18.50
CA THR A 106 -10.52 -18.98 17.28
C THR A 106 -10.98 -17.53 17.35
N ALA A 107 -10.92 -16.85 16.22
CA ALA A 107 -11.43 -15.49 16.09
C ALA A 107 -12.04 -15.32 14.71
N LEU A 108 -13.11 -14.54 14.62
CA LEU A 108 -13.74 -14.22 13.35
C LEU A 108 -13.29 -12.85 12.88
N LEU A 109 -12.62 -12.81 11.74
CA LEU A 109 -12.17 -11.59 11.09
C LEU A 109 -13.14 -11.22 9.97
N HIS A 110 -13.79 -10.08 10.11
CA HIS A 110 -14.61 -9.47 9.08
C HIS A 110 -13.80 -8.43 8.32
N ILE A 111 -13.75 -8.58 7.00
CA ILE A 111 -12.98 -7.73 6.10
C ILE A 111 -13.95 -7.08 5.12
N LEU A 112 -14.10 -5.77 5.24
CA LEU A 112 -14.89 -4.95 4.32
C LEU A 112 -13.97 -4.09 3.45
N SER A 113 -14.19 -4.11 2.15
CA SER A 113 -13.47 -3.29 1.18
C SER A 113 -14.36 -2.22 0.57
N THR A 114 -13.81 -1.03 0.36
CA THR A 114 -14.48 0.08 -0.31
C THR A 114 -13.50 0.77 -1.26
N PRO A 115 -13.89 1.15 -2.48
CA PRO A 115 -13.01 1.88 -3.38
C PRO A 115 -12.70 3.28 -2.80
N LEU A 116 -11.43 3.66 -2.73
CA LEU A 116 -11.01 5.00 -2.27
C LEU A 116 -11.22 6.06 -3.34
N ALA A 117 -11.02 5.67 -4.59
CA ALA A 117 -11.23 6.52 -5.74
C ALA A 117 -12.00 5.74 -6.80
N PRO A 118 -12.83 6.42 -7.60
CA PRO A 118 -13.30 5.83 -8.84
C PRO A 118 -12.10 5.43 -9.70
N GLU A 119 -12.13 4.24 -10.30
CA GLU A 119 -11.24 3.94 -11.41
C GLU A 119 -11.54 4.96 -12.50
N PHE A 120 -10.63 5.90 -12.73
CA PHE A 120 -10.73 6.77 -13.90
C PHE A 120 -10.32 5.93 -15.10
N PRO A 121 -11.24 5.56 -16.01
CA PRO A 121 -10.85 4.90 -17.23
C PRO A 121 -9.96 5.87 -18.00
N HIS A 122 -8.64 5.67 -17.94
CA HIS A 122 -7.72 6.55 -18.62
C HIS A 122 -7.84 6.24 -20.12
N PRO A 123 -8.36 7.16 -20.95
CA PRO A 123 -8.66 6.86 -22.34
C PRO A 123 -7.40 6.43 -23.11
N LEU A 124 -6.21 6.83 -22.65
CA LEU A 124 -4.94 6.44 -23.27
C LEU A 124 -4.51 5.00 -22.95
N LEU A 125 -4.95 4.41 -21.84
CA LEU A 125 -4.57 3.04 -21.45
C LEU A 125 -5.50 1.99 -22.08
N SER A 126 -6.70 2.38 -22.50
CA SER A 126 -7.62 1.51 -23.22
C SER A 126 -7.41 1.51 -24.74
N LEU A 127 -6.53 2.37 -25.26
CA LEU A 127 -6.19 2.38 -26.68
C LEU A 127 -5.34 1.17 -27.05
N PRO A 128 -5.62 0.50 -28.18
CA PRO A 128 -4.70 -0.49 -28.73
C PRO A 128 -3.30 0.10 -28.90
N LEU A 129 -2.25 -0.68 -28.61
CA LEU A 129 -0.83 -0.32 -28.80
C LEU A 129 -0.53 0.49 -30.09
N PRO A 130 -1.07 0.15 -31.29
CA PRO A 130 -0.83 0.96 -32.48
C PRO A 130 -1.39 2.39 -32.36
N PHE A 131 -2.57 2.58 -31.78
CA PHE A 131 -3.15 3.91 -31.55
C PHE A 131 -2.37 4.72 -30.51
N LEU A 132 -1.86 4.06 -29.46
CA LEU A 132 -1.01 4.72 -28.48
C LEU A 132 0.28 5.24 -29.13
N MET A 133 0.90 4.44 -30.01
CA MET A 133 2.11 4.85 -30.72
C MET A 133 1.84 6.00 -31.70
N ASP A 134 0.71 6.01 -32.40
CA ASP A 134 0.33 7.11 -33.28
C ASP A 134 0.01 8.39 -32.49
N TYR A 135 -0.65 8.27 -31.33
CA TYR A 135 -0.91 9.38 -30.41
C TYR A 135 0.39 9.96 -29.85
N LEU A 136 1.30 9.12 -29.35
CA LEU A 136 2.60 9.56 -28.85
C LEU A 136 3.44 10.18 -29.98
N ARG A 137 3.43 9.57 -31.17
CA ARG A 137 4.11 10.13 -32.35
C ARG A 137 3.56 11.50 -32.68
N THR A 138 2.24 11.71 -32.72
CA THR A 138 1.65 13.04 -32.98
C THR A 138 1.98 14.00 -31.85
N PHE A 139 1.88 13.59 -30.59
CA PHE A 139 2.22 14.42 -29.43
C PHE A 139 3.68 14.91 -29.48
N PHE A 140 4.64 14.02 -29.75
CA PHE A 140 6.06 14.37 -29.85
C PHE A 140 6.45 15.05 -31.17
N SER A 141 5.73 14.81 -32.26
CA SER A 141 5.97 15.48 -33.55
C SER A 141 5.42 16.90 -33.57
N THR A 142 4.48 17.22 -32.68
CA THR A 142 3.92 18.57 -32.53
C THR A 142 4.83 19.38 -31.61
N SER A 143 6.00 19.78 -32.11
CA SER A 143 6.86 20.79 -31.46
C SER A 143 6.24 22.20 -31.45
N ALA A 144 5.00 22.35 -31.91
CA ALA A 144 4.22 23.56 -31.77
C ALA A 144 3.56 23.54 -30.39
N LEU A 145 4.25 24.09 -29.39
CA LEU A 145 3.58 24.62 -28.21
C LEU A 145 2.48 25.57 -28.72
N PRO A 146 1.17 25.30 -28.52
CA PRO A 146 0.19 26.34 -28.70
C PRO A 146 0.54 27.43 -27.70
N SER A 147 0.84 28.63 -28.18
CA SER A 147 1.06 29.80 -27.33
C SER A 147 -0.15 29.96 -26.42
N LEU A 148 0.10 29.97 -25.11
CA LEU A 148 -0.86 30.01 -24.00
C LEU A 148 -1.66 31.34 -23.91
N THR A 149 -1.98 31.96 -25.06
CA THR A 149 -2.50 33.33 -25.16
C THR A 149 -4.01 33.40 -25.39
N GLU A 150 -4.72 32.29 -25.59
CA GLU A 150 -6.16 32.29 -25.87
C GLU A 150 -7.00 31.43 -24.89
N LEU A 151 -6.72 31.52 -23.59
CA LEU A 151 -7.67 31.07 -22.55
C LEU A 151 -8.28 32.28 -21.81
N GLY A 152 -8.72 33.27 -22.59
CA GLY A 152 -9.43 34.45 -22.12
C GLY A 152 -10.89 34.41 -22.58
N THR A 153 -11.77 33.79 -21.80
CA THR A 153 -13.13 34.29 -21.49
C THR A 153 -13.79 33.31 -20.52
N SER A 154 -13.43 33.49 -19.25
CA SER A 154 -14.15 32.98 -18.08
C SER A 154 -15.62 33.41 -18.16
N ARG A 155 -16.49 32.50 -18.61
CA ARG A 155 -17.93 32.65 -18.45
C ARG A 155 -18.26 32.22 -17.02
N SER A 156 -18.44 33.22 -16.16
CA SER A 156 -18.87 33.05 -14.77
C SER A 156 -20.19 32.25 -14.73
N PRO A 157 -20.25 31.11 -14.04
CA PRO A 157 -21.52 30.45 -13.78
C PRO A 157 -22.33 31.33 -12.82
N ASP A 158 -23.57 31.56 -13.23
CA ASP A 158 -24.58 32.33 -12.52
C ASP A 158 -24.85 31.71 -11.13
N LYS A 159 -24.85 32.54 -10.09
CA LYS A 159 -25.07 32.12 -8.70
C LYS A 159 -26.56 31.83 -8.50
N GLY A 160 -26.96 30.62 -8.86
CA GLY A 160 -28.25 30.05 -8.46
C GLY A 160 -28.34 29.94 -6.94
N HIS A 161 -29.31 30.66 -6.38
CA HIS A 161 -29.66 30.74 -4.97
C HIS A 161 -30.05 29.35 -4.44
N ILE A 162 -29.17 28.66 -3.72
CA ILE A 162 -29.54 27.45 -2.96
C ILE A 162 -30.05 27.92 -1.60
N LYS A 163 -31.34 27.65 -1.33
CA LYS A 163 -31.92 27.74 0.01
C LYS A 163 -31.33 26.64 0.87
N GLU A 164 -30.59 26.99 1.91
CA GLU A 164 -30.32 26.11 3.04
C GLU A 164 -31.62 25.95 3.84
N GLU A 165 -32.30 24.83 3.64
CA GLU A 165 -33.37 24.37 4.52
C GLU A 165 -32.72 23.42 5.52
N ASN A 166 -32.64 23.91 6.75
CA ASN A 166 -31.92 23.31 7.86
C ASN A 166 -32.97 22.72 8.79
N ASP A 167 -33.41 21.50 8.50
CA ASP A 167 -34.21 20.71 9.44
C ASP A 167 -33.33 19.62 10.04
N GLY A 168 -33.14 19.75 11.35
CA GLY A 168 -32.43 18.80 12.19
C GLY A 168 -33.21 17.52 12.32
N ASP A 169 -32.52 16.41 12.15
CA ASP A 169 -32.95 15.13 12.68
C ASP A 169 -31.71 14.33 13.12
N ASP A 170 -31.71 13.98 14.41
CA ASP A 170 -30.67 13.22 15.09
C ASP A 170 -30.76 11.74 14.68
N GLY A 171 -30.44 11.45 13.43
CA GLY A 171 -30.36 10.11 12.88
C GLY A 171 -28.96 9.52 13.07
N LEU A 172 -28.82 8.64 14.07
CA LEU A 172 -27.69 7.73 14.24
C LEU A 172 -27.26 7.17 12.89
N SER A 173 -26.06 7.60 12.49
CA SER A 173 -25.56 7.60 11.13
C SER A 173 -25.30 6.18 10.64
N GLN A 174 -26.34 5.55 10.08
CA GLN A 174 -26.17 4.61 8.99
C GLN A 174 -25.55 5.41 7.84
N ARG A 175 -24.21 5.54 7.85
CA ARG A 175 -23.46 6.01 6.69
C ARG A 175 -23.71 4.98 5.60
N GLN A 176 -24.80 5.14 4.87
CA GLN A 176 -25.00 4.51 3.57
C GLN A 176 -23.78 4.91 2.77
N PHE A 177 -22.84 3.98 2.63
CA PHE A 177 -21.74 4.10 1.70
C PHE A 177 -22.40 4.27 0.35
N SER A 178 -22.49 5.51 -0.12
CA SER A 178 -23.00 5.81 -1.44
C SER A 178 -22.04 5.11 -2.39
N THR A 179 -22.47 3.97 -2.92
CA THR A 179 -21.85 3.36 -4.08
C THR A 179 -21.79 4.46 -5.12
N GLY A 180 -20.62 5.06 -5.29
CA GLY A 180 -20.45 6.16 -6.21
C GLY A 180 -20.99 5.69 -7.56
N ARG A 181 -21.89 6.49 -8.13
CA ARG A 181 -22.23 6.33 -9.53
C ARG A 181 -21.41 7.36 -10.29
N ASN A 182 -20.92 6.98 -11.46
CA ASN A 182 -20.37 7.96 -12.38
C ASN A 182 -21.50 8.89 -12.90
N GLU A 183 -21.13 9.94 -13.64
CA GLU A 183 -22.09 10.89 -14.25
C GLU A 183 -23.13 10.20 -15.16
N LYS A 184 -22.85 8.97 -15.60
CA LYS A 184 -23.73 8.14 -16.43
C LYS A 184 -24.59 7.16 -15.61
N GLY A 185 -24.56 7.24 -14.29
CA GLY A 185 -25.32 6.36 -13.40
C GLY A 185 -24.74 4.95 -13.25
N GLN A 186 -23.56 4.65 -13.80
CA GLN A 186 -22.92 3.34 -13.65
C GLN A 186 -22.22 3.24 -12.29
N LEU A 187 -22.40 2.10 -11.62
CA LEU A 187 -21.68 1.78 -10.40
C LEU A 187 -20.18 1.65 -10.70
N TRP A 188 -19.32 2.22 -9.87
CA TRP A 188 -17.89 1.96 -9.95
C TRP A 188 -17.63 0.47 -9.71
N THR A 189 -17.05 -0.19 -10.70
CA THR A 189 -16.49 -1.53 -10.55
C THR A 189 -15.09 -1.41 -9.99
N PHE A 190 -14.77 -2.12 -8.92
CA PHE A 190 -13.39 -2.32 -8.48
C PHE A 190 -13.10 -3.81 -8.41
N ASN A 191 -11.84 -4.17 -8.60
CA ASN A 191 -11.39 -5.53 -8.46
C ASN A 191 -9.97 -5.55 -7.86
N THR A 192 -9.87 -5.95 -6.60
CA THR A 192 -8.62 -5.88 -5.83
C THR A 192 -8.36 -7.23 -5.17
N SER A 193 -7.18 -7.80 -5.40
CA SER A 193 -6.71 -8.96 -4.64
C SER A 193 -6.00 -8.49 -3.38
N ALA A 194 -6.33 -9.06 -2.23
CA ALA A 194 -5.59 -8.85 -0.99
C ALA A 194 -5.04 -10.17 -0.45
N HIS A 195 -3.88 -10.09 0.20
CA HIS A 195 -3.23 -11.19 0.87
C HIS A 195 -3.34 -11.00 2.37
N LEU A 196 -4.01 -11.94 3.03
CA LEU A 196 -4.08 -12.03 4.48
C LEU A 196 -3.01 -13.02 4.95
N VAL A 197 -2.16 -12.59 5.88
CA VAL A 197 -1.08 -13.40 6.45
C VAL A 197 -1.23 -13.46 7.98
N LEU A 198 -1.10 -14.66 8.54
CA LEU A 198 -1.01 -14.92 9.97
C LEU A 198 0.44 -15.14 10.36
N GLU A 199 0.96 -14.27 11.22
CA GLU A 199 2.33 -14.34 11.72
C GLU A 199 2.35 -14.43 13.24
N PRO A 200 3.06 -15.40 13.84
CA PRO A 200 3.27 -15.43 15.28
C PRO A 200 4.19 -14.28 15.70
N LEU A 201 3.92 -13.75 16.88
CA LEU A 201 4.73 -12.74 17.57
C LEU A 201 5.80 -13.43 18.40
N ASN A 202 7.06 -13.26 18.01
CA ASN A 202 8.17 -13.64 18.87
C ASN A 202 8.61 -12.43 19.68
N LEU A 203 8.44 -12.49 21.02
CA LEU A 203 8.76 -11.39 21.94
C LEU A 203 8.01 -10.08 21.60
N GLY A 204 6.80 -10.18 21.05
CA GLY A 204 5.98 -9.03 20.65
C GLY A 204 6.36 -8.40 19.31
N ILE A 205 7.27 -9.01 18.54
CA ILE A 205 7.66 -8.57 17.19
C ILE A 205 7.25 -9.65 16.17
N PRO A 206 6.69 -9.29 14.99
CA PRO A 206 6.40 -10.25 13.94
C PRO A 206 7.66 -11.01 13.52
N ARG A 207 7.56 -12.33 13.39
CA ARG A 207 8.71 -13.18 13.04
C ARG A 207 9.41 -12.75 11.75
N THR A 208 8.68 -12.20 10.78
CA THR A 208 9.22 -11.70 9.51
C THR A 208 10.06 -10.43 9.66
N THR A 209 9.86 -9.65 10.73
CA THR A 209 10.62 -8.41 10.99
C THR A 209 12.00 -8.70 11.59
N LEU A 210 12.20 -9.86 12.20
CA LEU A 210 13.43 -10.20 12.91
C LEU A 210 14.66 -10.29 11.99
N PRO A 211 14.61 -10.96 10.83
CA PRO A 211 15.72 -10.94 9.87
C PRO A 211 16.06 -9.52 9.41
N LEU A 212 15.05 -8.69 9.12
CA LEU A 212 15.27 -7.30 8.68
C LEU A 212 16.01 -6.49 9.75
N LEU A 213 15.60 -6.61 11.01
CA LEU A 213 16.23 -5.93 12.14
C LEU A 213 17.68 -6.38 12.33
N ILE A 214 17.96 -7.68 12.21
CA ILE A 214 19.33 -8.21 12.24
C ILE A 214 20.17 -7.62 11.10
N HIS A 215 19.65 -7.61 9.87
CA HIS A 215 20.36 -7.04 8.72
C HIS A 215 20.66 -5.55 8.92
N LEU A 216 19.71 -4.78 9.46
CA LEU A 216 19.89 -3.36 9.74
C LEU A 216 20.98 -3.12 10.78
N ILE A 217 21.04 -3.93 11.84
CA ILE A 217 22.10 -3.85 12.86
C ILE A 217 23.46 -4.19 12.25
N ILE A 218 23.56 -5.28 11.49
CA ILE A 218 24.80 -5.69 10.82
C ILE A 218 25.28 -4.60 9.87
N PHE A 219 24.37 -4.02 9.09
CA PHE A 219 24.68 -2.94 8.15
C PHE A 219 25.15 -1.68 8.87
N GLY A 220 24.48 -1.28 9.95
CA GLY A 220 24.87 -0.13 10.78
C GLY A 220 26.25 -0.30 11.39
N LEU A 221 26.54 -1.46 11.99
CA LEU A 221 27.87 -1.77 12.54
C LEU A 221 28.94 -1.82 11.46
N GLY A 222 28.64 -2.43 10.31
CA GLY A 222 29.53 -2.46 9.15
C GLY A 222 29.87 -1.05 8.65
N ALA A 223 28.88 -0.17 8.55
CA ALA A 223 29.10 1.23 8.16
C ALA A 223 30.01 1.97 9.15
N ILE A 224 29.80 1.78 10.46
CA ILE A 224 30.65 2.38 11.51
C ILE A 224 32.12 1.94 11.36
N CYS A 225 32.37 0.67 11.00
CA CYS A 225 33.74 0.18 10.80
C CYS A 225 34.35 0.62 9.46
N VAL A 226 33.56 0.66 8.37
CA VAL A 226 34.05 0.91 7.01
C VAL A 226 34.27 2.40 6.74
N VAL A 227 33.40 3.29 7.24
CA VAL A 227 33.46 4.73 6.97
C VAL A 227 34.82 5.35 7.38
N PRO A 228 35.37 5.11 8.58
CA PRO A 228 36.68 5.64 8.96
C PRO A 228 37.82 5.14 8.07
N ILE A 229 37.74 3.91 7.58
CA ILE A 229 38.74 3.33 6.66
C ILE A 229 38.70 4.08 5.34
N ILE A 230 37.50 4.32 4.79
CA ILE A 230 37.32 5.08 3.56
C ILE A 230 37.84 6.51 3.72
N ILE A 231 37.50 7.19 4.83
CA ILE A 231 37.99 8.56 5.12
C ILE A 231 39.53 8.58 5.12
N ARG A 232 40.18 7.66 5.83
CA ARG A 232 41.65 7.57 5.86
C ARG A 232 42.26 7.29 4.49
N LEU A 233 41.60 6.48 3.65
CA LEU A 233 42.05 6.22 2.29
C LEU A 233 41.93 7.46 1.40
N LEU A 234 40.83 8.22 1.53
CA LEU A 234 40.63 9.48 0.81
C LEU A 234 41.65 10.55 1.24
N GLU A 235 41.91 10.68 2.53
CA GLU A 235 42.94 11.58 3.06
C GLU A 235 44.34 11.24 2.52
N ARG A 236 44.69 9.94 2.43
CA ARG A 236 45.96 9.50 1.84
C ARG A 236 46.03 9.82 0.34
N ALA A 237 44.96 9.59 -0.40
CA ALA A 237 44.90 9.89 -1.83
C ALA A 237 45.05 11.39 -2.10
N GLN A 238 44.45 12.25 -1.27
CA GLN A 238 44.59 13.70 -1.38
C GLN A 238 46.06 14.13 -1.19
N ARG A 239 46.75 13.63 -0.15
CA ARG A 239 48.17 13.94 0.09
C ARG A 239 49.07 13.53 -1.06
N TRP A 240 48.77 12.41 -1.74
CA TRP A 240 49.52 12.01 -2.94
C TRP A 240 49.30 12.96 -4.12
N GLY A 241 48.11 13.53 -4.28
CA GLY A 241 47.84 14.53 -5.31
C GLY A 241 48.66 15.81 -5.13
N GLU A 242 48.95 16.19 -3.89
CA GLU A 242 49.76 17.38 -3.55
C GLU A 242 51.26 17.18 -3.78
N MET A 243 51.74 15.92 -3.82
CA MET A 243 53.16 15.60 -4.07
C MET A 243 53.59 15.72 -5.53
N LYS A 244 52.78 16.32 -6.42
CA LYS A 244 53.19 16.54 -7.81
C LYS A 244 54.51 17.33 -7.85
N PRO A 245 55.57 16.77 -8.45
CA PRO A 245 56.89 17.38 -8.42
C PRO A 245 56.85 18.72 -9.15
N LYS A 246 57.45 19.75 -8.53
CA LYS A 246 57.77 20.99 -9.24
C LYS A 246 58.79 20.64 -10.33
N THR A 247 58.31 20.40 -11.54
CA THR A 247 59.14 20.35 -12.74
C THR A 247 59.83 21.70 -12.86
N LYS A 248 61.15 21.70 -12.65
CA LYS A 248 62.03 22.84 -12.94
C LYS A 248 62.26 22.93 -14.44
#